data_AF-A0A7W6T7M9-F1
#
_entry.id   AF-A0A7W6T7M9-F1
#
_cell.length_a   1.000
_cell.length_b   1.000
_cell.length_c   1.000
_cell.angle_alpha   90.00
_cell.angle_beta   90.00
_cell.angle_gamma   90.00
#
_symmetry.space_group_name_H-M   'P 1'
#
loop_
_entity.id
_entity.type
_entity.pdbx_description
1 polymer ?
#
loop_
_entity_poly.entity_id
_entity_poly.type
_entity_poly.pdbx_seq_one_letter_code
_entity_poly.pdbx_strand_id
1 'polypeptide(L)'
;MQLNRLYSNLDHLFTPIHFNAGPASSFLNVVFAEVTRKRARDGDSHNLGKTTLIALIDFVLLKDISGADHFLAKHKDRFNDFVFYFEVLTHEGTCVTVRRSVAEPNEISLIKTDISIADARELPRVCLDSGFSFPLDCDSSLE
;
A
#
# COMPACT_ATOMS: atom_id res chain seq x y z
N MET A 1 14.87 -2.23 -6.50
CA MET A 1 13.53 -1.85 -6.06
C MET A 1 13.33 -2.39 -4.65
N GLN A 2 12.85 -1.59 -3.70
CA GLN A 2 12.65 -1.96 -2.30
C GLN A 2 11.26 -1.49 -1.84
N LEU A 3 10.55 -2.30 -1.06
CA LEU A 3 9.27 -1.90 -0.45
C LEU A 3 9.57 -0.96 0.71
N ASN A 4 8.95 0.23 0.75
CA ASN A 4 9.21 1.20 1.82
C ASN A 4 8.04 1.26 2.82
N ARG A 5 6.82 1.51 2.33
CA ARG A 5 5.67 1.74 3.20
C ARG A 5 4.35 1.34 2.56
N LEU A 6 3.47 0.72 3.34
CA LEU A 6 2.08 0.40 2.97
C LEU A 6 1.13 1.03 4.00
N TYR A 7 0.17 1.82 3.54
CA TYR A 7 -0.82 2.50 4.40
C TYR A 7 -2.15 2.69 3.67
N SER A 8 -3.19 3.14 4.38
CA SER A 8 -4.52 3.39 3.81
C SER A 8 -5.06 4.75 4.22
N ASN A 9 -6.13 5.25 3.62
CA ASN A 9 -6.86 6.42 4.13
C ASN A 9 -7.51 6.24 5.52
N LEU A 10 -7.60 5.01 6.04
CA LEU A 10 -8.28 4.68 7.30
C LEU A 10 -7.28 4.12 8.33
N ASP A 11 -6.43 4.99 8.89
CA ASP A 11 -5.37 4.59 9.85
C ASP A 11 -5.88 3.89 11.10
N HIS A 12 -7.10 4.22 11.53
CA HIS A 12 -7.74 3.60 12.69
C HIS A 12 -8.14 2.14 12.45
N LEU A 13 -8.24 1.69 11.18
CA LEU A 13 -8.54 0.31 10.81
C LEU A 13 -7.31 -0.42 10.25
N PHE A 14 -6.38 0.30 9.63
CA PHE A 14 -5.18 -0.26 9.05
C PHE A 14 -3.96 0.55 9.50
N THR A 15 -3.23 0.01 10.47
CA THR A 15 -1.97 0.59 10.92
C THR A 15 -0.94 0.58 9.78
N PRO A 16 -0.28 1.71 9.47
CA PRO A 16 0.79 1.75 8.49
C PRO A 16 1.89 0.71 8.75
N ILE A 17 2.29 0.01 7.69
CA ILE A 17 3.37 -0.97 7.71
C ILE A 17 4.60 -0.31 7.09
N HIS A 18 5.69 -0.27 7.87
CA HIS A 18 6.99 0.21 7.44
C HIS A 18 7.90 -0.99 7.20
N PHE A 19 8.51 -1.03 6.02
CA PHE A 19 9.44 -2.07 5.63
C PHE A 19 10.88 -1.58 5.82
N ASN A 20 11.80 -2.52 5.97
CA ASN A 20 13.23 -2.25 5.98
C ASN A 20 13.70 -1.88 4.56
N ALA A 21 13.81 -0.57 4.28
CA ALA A 21 14.28 0.00 3.02
C ALA A 21 15.40 1.02 3.22
N GLY A 22 16.05 1.41 2.12
CA GLY A 22 17.14 2.40 2.12
C GLY A 22 18.29 1.94 3.03
N PRO A 23 18.70 2.75 4.03
CA PRO A 23 19.76 2.37 4.97
C PRO A 23 19.50 1.06 5.73
N ALA A 24 18.23 0.69 5.92
CA ALA A 24 17.84 -0.52 6.61
C ALA A 24 17.69 -1.74 5.68
N SER A 25 18.00 -1.64 4.38
CA SER A 25 17.74 -2.72 3.43
C SER A 25 18.55 -4.00 3.64
N SER A 26 19.58 -3.95 4.50
CA SER A 26 20.32 -5.14 4.94
C SER A 26 19.52 -6.02 5.90
N PHE A 27 18.44 -5.51 6.49
CA PHE A 27 17.58 -6.26 7.41
C PHE A 27 16.47 -7.01 6.65
N LEU A 28 16.23 -8.26 7.06
CA LEU A 28 15.13 -9.08 6.53
C LEU A 28 13.78 -8.60 7.08
N ASN A 29 12.81 -8.40 6.19
CA ASN A 29 11.41 -8.18 6.58
C ASN A 29 10.75 -9.53 6.88
N VAL A 30 10.24 -9.71 8.10
CA VAL A 30 9.58 -10.95 8.53
C VAL A 30 8.16 -10.65 8.99
N VAL A 31 7.18 -11.25 8.30
CA VAL A 31 5.78 -11.23 8.74
C VAL A 31 5.49 -12.55 9.45
N PHE A 32 5.28 -12.49 10.76
CA PHE A 32 4.84 -13.63 11.55
C PHE A 32 3.59 -13.28 12.33
N ALA A 33 2.86 -14.28 12.78
CA ALA A 33 1.67 -14.09 13.59
C ALA A 33 1.73 -15.03 14.80
N GLU A 34 1.43 -14.48 15.97
CA GLU A 34 1.49 -15.20 17.23
C GLU A 34 0.08 -15.43 17.78
N VAL A 35 -0.23 -16.66 18.19
CA VAL A 35 -1.50 -16.99 18.84
C VAL A 35 -1.33 -16.84 20.36
N THR A 36 -1.71 -15.67 20.88
CA THR A 36 -1.53 -15.34 22.31
C THR A 36 -2.63 -15.90 23.23
N ARG A 37 -3.78 -16.34 22.68
CA ARG A 37 -4.90 -16.91 23.47
C ARG A 37 -5.05 -18.41 23.26
N LYS A 38 -4.67 -19.19 24.28
CA LYS A 38 -4.80 -20.67 24.38
C LYS A 38 -6.23 -21.24 24.40
N ARG A 39 -7.30 -20.44 24.21
CA ARG A 39 -8.67 -20.82 24.63
C ARG A 39 -9.57 -21.49 23.59
N ALA A 40 -9.15 -21.66 22.34
CA ALA A 40 -9.89 -22.46 21.37
C ALA A 40 -8.92 -23.41 20.68
N ARG A 41 -8.92 -24.69 21.09
CA ARG A 41 -8.12 -25.75 20.46
C ARG A 41 -8.66 -26.17 19.08
N ASP A 42 -9.78 -25.60 18.64
CA ASP A 42 -10.47 -25.96 17.38
C ASP A 42 -10.39 -24.87 16.30
N GLY A 43 -9.66 -23.77 16.53
CA GLY A 43 -9.48 -22.72 15.54
C GLY A 43 -8.15 -22.88 14.81
N ASP A 44 -8.19 -23.18 13.52
CA ASP A 44 -7.00 -23.25 12.66
C ASP A 44 -6.11 -22.01 12.84
N SER A 45 -4.96 -22.20 13.49
CA SER A 45 -3.92 -21.16 13.68
C SER A 45 -3.29 -20.70 12.36
N HIS A 46 -3.66 -21.33 11.25
CA HIS A 46 -3.17 -21.05 9.91
C HIS A 46 -3.70 -19.72 9.35
N ASN A 47 -4.86 -19.23 9.80
CA ASN A 47 -5.61 -18.12 9.17
C ASN A 47 -5.44 -16.74 9.84
N LEU A 48 -4.25 -16.45 10.36
CA LEU A 48 -3.93 -15.17 11.02
C LEU A 48 -3.73 -13.98 10.06
N GLY A 49 -4.25 -14.04 8.83
CA GLY A 49 -4.18 -12.94 7.86
C GLY A 49 -2.85 -12.76 7.12
N LYS A 50 -1.88 -13.67 7.28
CA LYS A 50 -0.57 -13.62 6.59
C LYS A 50 -0.74 -13.59 5.07
N THR A 51 -1.52 -14.52 4.52
CA THR A 51 -1.83 -14.58 3.09
C THR A 51 -2.64 -13.37 2.62
N THR A 52 -3.50 -12.81 3.48
CA THR A 52 -4.27 -11.60 3.19
C THR A 52 -3.37 -10.38 3.00
N LEU A 53 -2.32 -10.24 3.83
CA LEU A 53 -1.34 -9.18 3.66
C LEU A 53 -0.58 -9.32 2.33
N ILE A 54 -0.19 -10.54 1.96
CA ILE A 54 0.45 -10.80 0.66
C ILE A 54 -0.50 -10.44 -0.50
N ALA A 55 -1.77 -10.85 -0.42
CA ALA A 55 -2.78 -10.51 -1.42
C ALA A 55 -3.03 -9.00 -1.52
N LEU A 56 -2.95 -8.27 -0.40
CA LEU A 56 -3.04 -6.82 -0.39
C LEU A 56 -1.81 -6.16 -1.06
N ILE A 57 -0.60 -6.67 -0.79
CA ILE A 57 0.62 -6.21 -1.44
C ILE A 57 0.53 -6.44 -2.96
N ASP A 58 0.08 -7.62 -3.39
CA ASP A 58 -0.18 -7.91 -4.79
C ASP A 58 -1.19 -6.93 -5.41
N PHE A 59 -2.27 -6.61 -4.69
CA PHE A 59 -3.27 -5.65 -5.14
C PHE A 59 -2.65 -4.26 -5.34
N VAL A 60 -1.87 -3.72 -4.39
CA VAL A 60 -1.21 -2.43 -4.63
C VAL A 60 -0.12 -2.51 -5.71
N LEU A 61 0.43 -3.70 -5.97
CA LEU A 61 1.31 -4.00 -7.11
C LEU A 61 0.53 -4.33 -8.41
N LEU A 62 -0.62 -3.69 -8.60
CA LEU A 62 -1.41 -3.70 -9.84
C LEU A 62 -2.04 -5.05 -10.21
N LYS A 63 -2.08 -6.04 -9.32
CA LYS A 63 -2.79 -7.30 -9.59
C LYS A 63 -4.28 -7.04 -9.84
N ASP A 64 -4.82 -7.65 -10.88
CA ASP A 64 -6.25 -7.57 -11.15
C ASP A 64 -7.04 -8.35 -10.07
N ILE A 65 -8.11 -7.73 -9.58
CA ILE A 65 -9.01 -8.28 -8.57
C ILE A 65 -10.45 -8.38 -9.09
N SER A 66 -10.66 -8.20 -10.39
CA SER A 66 -11.98 -8.30 -11.03
C SER A 66 -12.59 -9.71 -10.91
N GLY A 67 -11.78 -10.72 -10.61
CA GLY A 67 -12.24 -12.07 -10.26
C GLY A 67 -12.83 -12.14 -8.84
N ALA A 68 -13.91 -12.91 -8.68
CA ALA A 68 -14.64 -13.06 -7.42
C ALA A 68 -13.84 -13.71 -6.26
N ASP A 69 -12.64 -14.23 -6.53
CA ASP A 69 -11.83 -14.95 -5.55
C ASP A 69 -10.98 -14.03 -4.65
N HIS A 70 -10.78 -12.76 -5.06
CA HIS A 70 -10.01 -11.83 -4.24
C HIS A 70 -10.82 -11.31 -3.04
N PHE A 71 -10.23 -11.27 -1.85
CA PHE A 71 -10.96 -10.88 -0.63
C PHE A 71 -11.53 -9.46 -0.68
N LEU A 72 -10.81 -8.51 -1.31
CA LEU A 72 -11.28 -7.13 -1.51
C LEU A 72 -12.52 -7.07 -2.41
N ALA A 73 -12.62 -7.96 -3.41
CA ALA A 73 -13.78 -8.04 -4.30
C ALA A 73 -14.95 -8.79 -3.64
N LYS A 74 -14.65 -9.86 -2.89
CA LYS A 74 -15.64 -10.66 -2.17
C LYS A 74 -16.30 -9.91 -1.01
N HIS A 75 -15.55 -9.06 -0.33
CA HIS A 75 -16.00 -8.30 0.84
C HIS A 75 -16.04 -6.80 0.56
N LYS A 76 -16.53 -6.41 -0.62
CA LYS A 76 -16.68 -5.00 -1.01
C LYS A 76 -17.49 -4.21 0.01
N ASP A 77 -18.49 -4.82 0.66
CA ASP A 77 -19.28 -4.20 1.73
C ASP A 77 -18.44 -3.63 2.88
N ARG A 78 -17.24 -4.16 3.10
CA ARG A 78 -16.33 -3.73 4.18
C ARG A 78 -15.14 -2.93 3.68
N PHE A 79 -14.68 -3.23 2.47
CA PHE A 79 -13.43 -2.69 1.94
C PHE A 79 -13.61 -1.57 0.92
N ASN A 80 -14.83 -1.27 0.47
CA ASN A 80 -15.08 -0.29 -0.60
C ASN A 80 -14.44 1.08 -0.34
N ASP A 81 -14.44 1.53 0.91
CA ASP A 81 -13.96 2.87 1.28
C ASP A 81 -12.44 2.93 1.49
N PHE A 82 -11.74 1.81 1.33
CA PHE A 82 -10.28 1.79 1.44
C PHE A 82 -9.63 2.30 0.16
N VAL A 83 -8.70 3.22 0.37
CA VAL A 83 -7.70 3.65 -0.60
C VAL A 83 -6.34 3.32 -0.02
N PHE A 84 -5.60 2.46 -0.70
CA PHE A 84 -4.28 2.04 -0.29
C PHE A 84 -3.21 2.85 -0.99
N TYR A 85 -2.14 3.09 -0.26
CA TYR A 85 -0.94 3.80 -0.70
C TYR A 85 0.26 2.89 -0.47
N PHE A 86 1.04 2.68 -1.50
CA PHE A 86 2.22 1.82 -1.45
C PHE A 86 3.43 2.52 -2.03
N GLU A 87 4.40 2.78 -1.17
CA GLU A 87 5.62 3.47 -1.54
C GLU A 87 6.75 2.47 -1.76
N VAL A 88 7.42 2.63 -2.89
CA VAL A 88 8.50 1.78 -3.37
C VAL A 88 9.71 2.65 -3.65
N LEU A 89 10.86 2.27 -3.10
CA LEU A 89 12.14 2.91 -3.38
C LEU A 89 12.81 2.28 -4.60
N THR A 90 13.18 3.12 -5.57
CA THR A 90 13.89 2.70 -6.79
C THR A 90 15.40 2.60 -6.54
N HIS A 91 16.13 1.97 -7.46
CA HIS A 91 17.60 1.91 -7.38
C HIS A 91 18.24 3.31 -7.52
N GLU A 92 17.54 4.24 -8.17
CA GLU A 92 18.01 5.62 -8.42
C GLU A 92 17.84 6.53 -7.19
N GLY A 93 17.36 6.01 -6.06
CA GLY A 93 17.08 6.80 -4.86
C GLY A 93 15.74 7.53 -4.89
N THR A 94 15.04 7.54 -6.04
CA THR A 94 13.69 8.10 -6.15
C THR A 94 12.64 7.15 -5.56
N CYS A 95 11.56 7.72 -5.03
CA CYS A 95 10.40 7.01 -4.49
C CYS A 95 9.25 7.03 -5.50
N VAL A 96 8.51 5.93 -5.56
CA VAL A 96 7.28 5.83 -6.34
C VAL A 96 6.16 5.43 -5.40
N THR A 97 5.12 6.25 -5.31
CA THR A 97 3.92 5.95 -4.53
C THR A 97 2.78 5.55 -5.46
N VAL A 98 2.27 4.34 -5.24
CA VAL A 98 1.06 3.82 -5.88
C VAL A 98 -0.13 4.15 -4.99
N ARG A 99 -1.14 4.81 -5.53
CA ARG A 99 -2.45 4.99 -4.87
C ARG A 99 -3.48 4.18 -5.63
N ARG A 100 -4.23 3.33 -4.91
CA ARG A 100 -5.25 2.46 -5.49
C ARG A 100 -6.49 2.36 -4.59
N SER A 101 -7.65 2.67 -5.15
CA SER A 101 -8.95 2.54 -4.50
C SER A 101 -9.50 1.13 -4.63
N VAL A 102 -10.18 0.62 -3.59
CA VAL A 102 -10.91 -0.67 -3.68
C VAL A 102 -12.22 -0.51 -4.44
N ALA A 103 -12.89 0.64 -4.34
CA ALA A 103 -14.12 0.94 -5.09
C ALA A 103 -13.86 0.93 -6.61
N GLU A 104 -12.74 1.55 -7.01
CA GLU A 104 -12.33 1.74 -8.41
C GLU A 104 -10.93 1.12 -8.61
N PRO A 105 -10.80 -0.22 -8.65
CA PRO A 105 -9.51 -0.89 -8.67
C PRO A 105 -8.73 -0.67 -9.98
N ASN A 106 -9.39 -0.23 -11.06
CA ASN A 106 -8.72 0.07 -12.32
C ASN A 106 -8.24 1.54 -12.38
N GLU A 107 -8.63 2.39 -11.44
CA GLU A 107 -8.14 3.75 -11.32
C GLU A 107 -6.89 3.76 -10.43
N ILE A 108 -5.74 3.77 -11.09
CA ILE A 108 -4.43 3.65 -10.47
C ILE A 108 -3.68 4.96 -10.69
N SER A 109 -3.26 5.57 -9.60
CA SER A 109 -2.45 6.79 -9.62
C SER A 109 -1.02 6.49 -9.17
N LEU A 110 -0.05 7.07 -9.85
CA LEU A 110 1.39 6.89 -9.56
C LEU A 110 2.04 8.26 -9.42
N ILE A 111 2.78 8.47 -8.34
CA ILE A 111 3.61 9.66 -8.16
C ILE A 111 5.06 9.22 -8.01
N LYS A 112 5.96 9.83 -8.78
CA LYS A 112 7.40 9.72 -8.58
C LYS A 112 7.90 10.96 -7.83
N THR A 113 8.69 10.76 -6.79
CA THR A 113 9.33 11.84 -6.03
C THR A 113 10.80 11.51 -5.78
N ASP A 114 11.63 12.54 -5.60
CA ASP A 114 13.05 12.32 -5.27
C ASP A 114 13.25 11.90 -3.81
N ILE A 115 12.29 12.24 -2.94
CA ILE A 115 12.31 11.97 -1.50
C ILE A 115 11.02 11.26 -1.10
N SER A 116 11.09 10.41 -0.08
CA SER A 116 9.91 9.75 0.49
C SER A 116 8.93 10.77 1.05
N ILE A 117 7.65 10.58 0.73
CA ILE A 117 6.58 11.49 1.15
C ILE A 117 6.06 11.05 2.52
N ALA A 118 5.91 12.00 3.45
CA ALA A 118 5.40 11.73 4.79
C ALA A 118 3.94 11.24 4.79
N ASP A 119 3.07 11.83 3.96
CA ASP A 119 1.73 11.33 3.70
C ASP A 119 1.26 11.73 2.28
N ALA A 120 1.03 10.76 1.39
CA ALA A 120 0.56 11.03 0.04
C ALA A 120 -0.95 11.34 -0.02
N ARG A 121 -1.69 11.24 1.10
CA ARG A 121 -3.11 11.64 1.17
C ARG A 121 -3.31 13.14 1.02
N GLU A 122 -2.32 13.92 1.44
CA GLU A 122 -2.37 15.39 1.40
C GLU A 122 -2.06 15.95 0.01
N LEU A 123 -1.65 15.11 -0.94
CA LEU A 123 -1.30 15.53 -2.28
C LEU A 123 -2.56 15.81 -3.11
N PRO A 124 -2.61 16.95 -3.83
CA PRO A 124 -3.74 17.26 -4.71
C PRO A 124 -3.86 16.21 -5.82
N ARG A 125 -5.10 15.83 -6.16
CA ARG A 125 -5.41 14.83 -7.21
C ARG A 125 -4.74 15.14 -8.56
N VAL A 126 -4.48 16.41 -8.85
CA VAL A 126 -3.81 16.87 -10.07
C VAL A 126 -2.41 16.24 -10.25
N CYS A 127 -1.69 15.95 -9.16
CA CYS A 127 -0.39 15.27 -9.21
C CYS A 127 -0.49 13.73 -9.32
N LEU A 128 -1.68 13.17 -9.08
CA LEU A 128 -1.98 11.73 -9.07
C LEU A 128 -2.55 11.25 -10.41
N ASP A 129 -3.16 12.15 -11.18
CA ASP A 129 -3.90 11.86 -12.41
C ASP A 129 -3.08 12.10 -13.69
N SER A 130 -1.84 12.59 -13.59
CA SER A 130 -0.94 12.75 -14.73
C SER A 130 -0.40 11.38 -15.16
N GLY A 131 -1.24 10.61 -15.86
CA GLY A 131 -0.83 9.40 -16.56
C GLY A 131 0.45 9.67 -17.34
N PHE A 132 1.55 9.02 -16.94
CA PHE A 132 2.82 8.99 -17.67
C PHE A 132 3.36 10.33 -18.19
N SER A 133 2.98 11.45 -17.58
CA SER A 133 3.61 12.75 -17.85
C SER A 133 4.24 13.22 -16.56
N PHE A 134 5.57 13.15 -16.53
CA PHE A 134 6.37 13.98 -15.64
C PHE A 134 5.95 15.44 -15.80
N PRO A 135 5.80 16.17 -14.68
CA PRO A 135 6.25 17.54 -14.64
C PRO A 135 7.36 17.64 -13.60
N LEU A 136 8.49 18.18 -14.05
CA LEU A 136 9.57 18.67 -13.19
C LEU A 136 9.16 19.91 -12.38
N ASP A 137 7.89 20.32 -12.41
CA ASP A 137 7.43 21.58 -11.86
C ASP A 137 6.31 21.34 -10.83
N CYS A 138 6.64 20.70 -9.70
CA CYS A 138 5.96 21.04 -8.46
C CYS A 138 6.70 22.25 -7.91
N ASP A 139 6.42 23.39 -8.55
CA ASP A 139 7.08 24.66 -8.28
C ASP A 139 6.85 25.05 -6.82
N SER A 140 7.95 25.33 -6.14
CA SER A 140 7.99 25.95 -4.84
C SER A 140 7.31 27.32 -4.93
N SER A 141 6.04 27.40 -4.54
CA SER A 141 5.35 28.68 -4.34
C SER A 141 4.33 28.53 -3.22
N LEU A 142 4.85 28.42 -2.00
CA LEU A 142 4.15 28.85 -0.79
C LEU A 142 4.48 30.33 -0.61
N GLU A 143 3.56 31.21 -0.99
CA GLU A 143 3.34 32.50 -0.32
C GLU A 143 2.18 32.36 0.66
#